data_AF-A0A5K1CQC6-F1
#
_entry.id   AF-A0A5K1CQC6-F1
#
_cell.length_a   1.000
_cell.length_b   1.000
_cell.length_c   1.000
_cell.angle_alpha   90.00
_cell.angle_beta   90.00
_cell.angle_gamma   90.00
#
_symmetry.space_group_name_H-M   'P 1'
#
loop_
_entity.id
_entity.type
_entity.pdbx_description
1 polymer ?
#
loop_
_entity_poly.entity_id
_entity_poly.type
_entity_poly.pdbx_seq_one_letter_code
_entity_poly.pdbx_strand_id
1 'polypeptide(L)'
;TLPVPVKLRKEDAKEDAKLSEFQQELVQLAAQLNGDHKKDTYPDKLVEDMTVGQAVEYVQGAMKVFLDAYDQCRKNGMHESEIVTVHVLKKPKSKTFINKVFACFVCNNS
;
A
#
# COMPACT_ATOMS: atom_id res chain seq x y z
N THR A 1 7.34 15.49 -26.77
CA THR A 1 8.04 14.63 -25.78
C THR A 1 8.24 15.42 -24.51
N LEU A 2 8.13 14.79 -23.34
CA LEU A 2 8.44 15.47 -22.08
C LEU A 2 9.93 15.82 -22.06
N PRO A 3 10.32 16.98 -21.51
CA PRO A 3 11.72 17.38 -21.41
C PRO A 3 12.49 16.42 -20.51
N VAL A 4 13.77 16.20 -20.84
CA VAL A 4 14.66 15.39 -20.00
C VAL A 4 14.82 16.09 -18.64
N PRO A 5 14.57 15.41 -17.51
CA PRO A 5 14.75 16.00 -16.20
C PRO A 5 16.19 16.44 -15.99
N VAL A 6 16.38 17.69 -15.54
CA VAL A 6 17.70 18.21 -15.19
C VAL A 6 18.12 17.64 -13.83
N LYS A 7 19.40 17.24 -13.69
CA LYS A 7 19.94 16.74 -12.41
C LYS A 7 19.77 17.82 -11.33
N LEU A 8 18.93 17.55 -10.33
CA LEU A 8 18.63 18.52 -9.26
C LEU A 8 19.72 18.58 -8.19
N ARG A 9 20.50 17.50 -8.02
CA ARG A 9 21.56 17.40 -7.01
C ARG A 9 22.93 17.39 -7.67
N LYS A 10 23.90 18.07 -7.06
CA LYS A 10 25.31 18.02 -7.50
C LYS A 10 25.89 16.60 -7.30
N GLU A 11 25.62 16.03 -6.14
CA GLU A 11 26.11 14.72 -5.72
C GLU A 11 25.00 13.65 -5.75
N ASP A 12 25.42 12.39 -5.76
CA ASP A 12 24.51 11.25 -5.71
C ASP A 12 23.99 11.01 -4.28
N ALA A 13 23.05 10.09 -4.11
CA ALA A 13 22.53 9.77 -2.80
C ALA A 13 23.57 9.00 -1.97
N LYS A 14 23.62 9.28 -0.67
CA LYS A 14 24.45 8.56 0.30
C LYS A 14 23.67 7.36 0.81
N GLU A 15 23.60 6.29 0.01
CA GLU A 15 22.70 5.16 0.27
C GLU A 15 22.91 4.50 1.65
N ASP A 16 24.16 4.42 2.11
CA ASP A 16 24.50 3.81 3.41
C ASP A 16 24.35 4.75 4.62
N ALA A 17 24.02 6.02 4.39
CA ALA A 17 23.85 6.98 5.48
C ALA A 17 22.55 6.73 6.24
N LYS A 18 22.52 7.08 7.53
CA LYS A 18 21.29 7.13 8.32
C LYS A 18 20.37 8.24 7.80
N LEU A 19 19.07 8.05 8.01
CA LEU A 19 18.06 9.02 7.61
C LEU A 19 18.14 10.32 8.41
N SER A 20 18.02 11.45 7.73
CA SER A 20 17.64 12.70 8.39
C SER A 20 16.21 12.62 8.91
N GLU A 21 15.85 13.49 9.86
CA GLU A 21 14.48 13.59 10.40
C GLU A 21 13.43 13.68 9.29
N PHE A 22 13.61 14.60 8.33
CA PHE A 22 12.71 14.73 7.20
C PHE A 22 12.61 13.45 6.35
N GLN A 23 13.71 12.72 6.16
CA GLN A 23 13.67 11.44 5.43
C GLN A 23 12.90 10.36 6.21
N GLN A 24 12.99 10.36 7.54
CA GLN A 24 12.21 9.47 8.39
C GLN A 24 10.70 9.78 8.27
N GLU A 25 10.32 11.06 8.30
CA GLU A 25 8.93 11.49 8.11
C GLU A 25 8.35 11.02 6.77
N LEU A 26 9.15 11.03 5.70
CA LEU A 26 8.73 10.52 4.39
C LEU A 26 8.47 9.01 4.40
N VAL A 27 9.28 8.24 5.14
CA VAL A 27 9.06 6.79 5.32
C VAL A 27 7.79 6.54 6.13
N GLN A 28 7.58 7.30 7.21
CA GLN A 28 6.37 7.22 8.03
C GLN A 28 5.12 7.59 7.23
N LEU A 29 5.20 8.61 6.36
CA LEU A 29 4.13 8.95 5.42
C LEU A 29 3.86 7.79 4.45
N ALA A 30 4.90 7.14 3.92
CA ALA A 30 4.72 5.98 3.06
C ALA A 30 4.06 4.79 3.79
N ALA A 31 4.30 4.63 5.09
CA ALA A 31 3.62 3.61 5.91
C ALA A 31 2.10 3.83 6.01
N GLN A 32 1.61 5.06 5.79
CA GLN A 32 0.17 5.30 5.66
C GLN A 32 -0.40 4.65 4.40
N LEU A 33 0.37 4.65 3.30
CA LEU A 33 -0.06 4.13 2.01
C LEU A 33 -0.20 2.61 2.00
N ASN A 34 0.74 1.88 2.61
CA ASN A 34 0.71 0.41 2.64
C ASN A 34 -0.02 -0.19 3.85
N GLY A 35 -0.45 0.65 4.80
CA GLY A 35 -1.16 0.22 6.01
C GLY A 35 -0.26 -0.10 7.21
N ASP A 36 1.05 0.02 7.09
CA ASP A 36 2.01 -0.28 8.16
C ASP A 36 1.95 0.70 9.32
N HIS A 37 1.30 1.86 9.16
CA HIS A 37 0.97 2.78 10.26
C HIS A 37 0.18 2.14 11.40
N LYS A 38 -0.40 0.94 11.19
CA LYS A 38 -1.11 0.16 12.21
C LYS A 38 -0.23 -0.83 12.97
N LYS A 39 1.02 -1.03 12.55
CA LYS A 39 1.96 -1.94 13.21
C LYS A 39 2.55 -1.27 14.45
N ASP A 40 2.90 -2.08 15.45
CA ASP A 40 3.54 -1.61 16.69
C ASP A 40 4.93 -0.98 16.49
N THR A 41 5.50 -1.12 15.28
CA THR A 41 6.75 -0.47 14.89
C THR A 41 6.57 1.00 14.52
N TYR A 42 5.36 1.45 14.18
CA TYR A 42 5.11 2.83 13.80
C TYR A 42 4.97 3.75 15.02
N PRO A 43 5.43 5.02 14.97
CA PRO A 43 6.18 5.64 13.87
C PRO A 43 7.70 5.45 13.95
N ASP A 44 8.26 5.38 15.16
CA ASP A 44 9.70 5.60 15.36
C ASP A 44 10.54 4.34 15.11
N LYS A 45 10.08 3.17 15.59
CA LYS A 45 10.81 1.90 15.41
C LYS A 45 10.86 1.44 13.95
N LEU A 46 9.95 1.93 13.11
CA LEU A 46 9.92 1.64 11.68
C LEU A 46 11.16 2.21 10.98
N VAL A 47 11.56 3.42 11.37
CA VAL A 47 12.65 4.18 10.76
C VAL A 47 13.97 4.03 11.51
N GLU A 48 13.92 3.44 12.70
CA GLU A 48 15.08 3.14 13.53
C GLU A 48 16.13 2.37 12.73
N ASP A 49 17.34 2.90 12.75
CA ASP A 49 18.50 2.34 12.06
C ASP A 49 18.44 2.19 10.53
N MET A 50 17.41 2.72 9.88
CA MET A 50 17.26 2.65 8.44
C MET A 50 18.33 3.48 7.71
N THR A 51 18.84 2.92 6.60
CA THR A 51 19.72 3.63 5.66
C THR A 51 18.90 4.31 4.56
N VAL A 52 19.48 5.30 3.88
CA VAL A 52 18.83 6.01 2.76
C VAL A 52 18.37 5.03 1.67
N GLY A 53 19.18 4.02 1.33
CA GLY A 53 18.82 3.02 0.33
C GLY A 53 17.61 2.19 0.75
N GLN A 54 17.59 1.72 2.00
CA GLN A 54 16.45 0.97 2.56
C GLN A 54 15.17 1.81 2.59
N ALA A 55 15.27 3.11 2.89
CA ALA A 55 14.13 4.01 2.87
C ALA A 55 13.53 4.16 1.47
N VAL A 56 14.38 4.29 0.44
CA VAL A 56 13.91 4.38 -0.96
C VAL A 56 13.17 3.11 -1.35
N GLU A 57 13.72 1.94 -1.05
CA GLU A 57 13.06 0.65 -1.33
C GLU A 57 11.71 0.54 -0.61
N TYR A 58 11.66 0.93 0.68
CA TYR A 58 10.42 0.91 1.46
C TYR A 58 9.35 1.82 0.85
N VAL A 59 9.70 3.08 0.52
CA VAL A 59 8.76 4.06 -0.06
C VAL A 59 8.24 3.59 -1.42
N GLN A 60 9.10 3.07 -2.28
CA GLN A 60 8.70 2.52 -3.58
C GLN A 60 7.76 1.32 -3.42
N GLY A 61 8.09 0.40 -2.50
CA GLY A 61 7.24 -0.74 -2.17
C GLY A 61 5.87 -0.31 -1.65
N ALA A 62 5.84 0.66 -0.75
CA ALA A 62 4.60 1.16 -0.17
C ALA A 62 3.69 1.83 -1.22
N MET A 63 4.27 2.64 -2.11
CA MET A 63 3.56 3.25 -3.22
C MET A 63 3.00 2.19 -4.18
N LYS A 64 3.79 1.15 -4.49
CA LYS A 64 3.33 0.04 -5.33
C LYS A 64 2.13 -0.67 -4.71
N VAL A 65 2.18 -0.99 -3.42
CA VAL A 65 1.06 -1.62 -2.69
C VAL A 65 -0.20 -0.76 -2.79
N PHE A 66 -0.07 0.56 -2.62
CA PHE A 66 -1.20 1.48 -2.73
C PHE A 66 -1.78 1.55 -4.15
N LEU A 67 -0.94 1.65 -5.18
CA LEU A 67 -1.39 1.68 -6.57
C LEU A 67 -2.06 0.35 -6.98
N ASP A 68 -1.48 -0.78 -6.59
CA ASP A 68 -2.07 -2.11 -6.82
C ASP A 68 -3.43 -2.23 -6.13
N ALA A 69 -3.56 -1.67 -4.93
CA ALA A 69 -4.80 -1.62 -4.20
C ALA A 69 -5.84 -0.75 -4.91
N TYR A 70 -5.42 0.42 -5.40
CA TYR A 70 -6.27 1.34 -6.14
C TYR A 70 -6.81 0.69 -7.42
N ASP A 71 -5.96 0.00 -8.17
CA ASP A 71 -6.37 -0.70 -9.38
C ASP A 71 -7.38 -1.83 -9.10
N GLN A 72 -7.22 -2.55 -7.99
CA GLN A 72 -8.19 -3.58 -7.57
C GLN A 72 -9.54 -2.96 -7.20
N CYS A 73 -9.52 -1.91 -6.39
CA CYS A 73 -10.72 -1.17 -6.00
C CYS A 73 -11.49 -0.65 -7.23
N ARG A 74 -10.79 0.00 -8.16
CA ARG A 74 -11.37 0.50 -9.42
C ARG A 74 -12.00 -0.62 -10.23
N LYS A 75 -11.31 -1.77 -10.39
CA LYS A 75 -11.84 -2.95 -11.09
C LYS A 75 -13.09 -3.55 -10.42
N ASN A 76 -13.22 -3.38 -9.11
CA ASN A 76 -14.37 -3.85 -8.34
C ASN A 76 -15.55 -2.85 -8.31
N GLY A 77 -15.49 -1.76 -9.09
CA GLY A 77 -16.57 -0.79 -9.22
C GLY A 77 -16.57 0.30 -8.13
N MET A 78 -15.45 0.50 -7.43
CA MET A 78 -15.28 1.63 -6.53
C MET A 78 -15.39 2.95 -7.31
N HIS A 79 -16.10 3.93 -6.73
CA HIS A 79 -16.22 5.25 -7.33
C HIS A 79 -14.87 6.00 -7.27
N GLU A 80 -14.55 6.77 -8.31
CA GLU A 80 -13.23 7.43 -8.43
C GLU A 80 -12.92 8.43 -7.31
N SER A 81 -13.95 8.96 -6.64
CA SER A 81 -13.80 9.88 -5.51
C SER A 81 -13.56 9.16 -4.17
N GLU A 82 -13.59 7.83 -4.13
CA GLU A 82 -13.39 7.07 -2.91
C GLU A 82 -11.90 6.91 -2.60
N ILE A 83 -11.53 7.11 -1.34
CA ILE A 83 -10.14 7.01 -0.90
C ILE A 83 -9.82 5.55 -0.65
N VAL A 84 -8.90 5.02 -1.45
CA VAL A 84 -8.42 3.65 -1.30
C VAL A 84 -7.66 3.52 0.00
N THR A 85 -8.05 2.53 0.80
CA THR A 85 -7.31 2.16 1.99
C THR A 85 -6.91 0.69 1.92
N VAL A 86 -5.61 0.42 1.93
CA VAL A 86 -5.06 -0.92 1.67
C VAL A 86 -5.61 -2.00 2.60
N HIS A 87 -6.04 -1.63 3.81
CA HIS A 87 -6.66 -2.57 4.76
C HIS A 87 -8.12 -2.94 4.43
N VAL A 88 -8.81 -2.19 3.57
CA VAL A 88 -10.18 -2.49 3.12
C VAL A 88 -10.18 -3.63 2.10
N LEU A 89 -9.05 -3.89 1.44
CA LEU A 89 -8.85 -5.04 0.56
C LEU A 89 -8.67 -6.33 1.38
N LYS A 90 -9.73 -6.72 2.10
CA LYS A 90 -9.88 -8.12 2.50
C LYS A 90 -9.93 -8.94 1.21
N LYS A 91 -9.06 -9.95 1.08
CA LYS A 91 -9.20 -11.01 0.06
C LYS A 91 -10.69 -11.38 0.01
N PRO A 92 -11.32 -11.49 -1.18
CA PRO A 92 -12.69 -11.96 -1.24
C PRO A 92 -12.72 -13.27 -0.46
N LYS A 93 -13.47 -13.30 0.65
CA LYS A 93 -13.78 -14.57 1.32
C LYS A 93 -14.33 -15.43 0.20
N SER A 94 -13.68 -16.56 -0.09
CA SER A 94 -14.21 -17.54 -1.03
C SER A 94 -15.66 -17.77 -0.64
N LYS A 95 -16.60 -17.23 -1.42
CA LYS A 95 -18.01 -17.50 -1.18
C LYS A 95 -18.12 -18.99 -1.43
N THR A 96 -18.31 -19.77 -0.37
CA THR A 96 -18.64 -21.18 -0.48
C THR A 96 -19.96 -21.24 -1.24
N PHE A 97 -19.89 -21.36 -2.57
CA PHE A 97 -21.02 -21.33 -3.50
C PHE A 97 -22.07 -22.40 -3.19
N ILE A 98 -21.70 -23.40 -2.38
CA ILE A 98 -22.51 -24.56 -2.07
C ILE A 98 -23.72 -24.21 -1.17
N ASN A 99 -23.62 -23.25 -0.24
CA ASN A 99 -24.73 -22.98 0.70
C ASN A 99 -25.92 -22.23 0.09
N LYS A 100 -25.76 -21.57 -1.07
CA LYS A 100 -26.88 -20.89 -1.76
C LYS A 100 -27.67 -21.79 -2.71
N VAL A 101 -27.05 -22.84 -3.25
CA VAL A 101 -27.73 -23.75 -4.19
C VAL A 101 -28.67 -24.69 -3.43
N PHE A 102 -28.31 -25.10 -2.21
CA PHE A 102 -29.18 -25.93 -1.38
C PHE A 102 -30.43 -25.21 -0.86
N ALA A 103 -30.37 -23.89 -0.63
CA ALA A 103 -31.52 -23.11 -0.18
C ALA A 103 -32.64 -23.06 -1.25
N CYS A 104 -32.30 -23.06 -2.54
CA CYS A 104 -33.29 -23.07 -3.62
C CYS A 104 -33.80 -24.48 -3.98
N PHE A 105 -33.03 -25.54 -3.68
CA PHE A 105 -33.44 -26.91 -3.96
C PHE A 105 -34.45 -27.45 -2.92
N VAL A 106 -34.33 -27.02 -1.66
CA VAL A 106 -35.21 -27.47 -0.56
C VAL A 106 -36.58 -26.81 -0.59
N CYS A 107 -36.73 -25.64 -1.23
CA CYS A 107 -38.03 -24.98 -1.39
C CYS A 107 -38.89 -25.56 -2.53
N ASN A 108 -38.40 -26.54 -3.29
CA ASN A 108 -39.13 -27.13 -4.42
C ASN A 108 -39.78 -28.48 -4.07
N ASN A 109 -39.90 -28.83 -2.78
CA ASN A 109 -40.52 -30.09 -2.33
C ASN A 109 -41.44 -29.92 -1.11
N SER A 110 -42.21 -28.83 -1.04
CA SER A 110 -43.34 -28.67 -0.12
C SER A 110 -44.53 -28.05 -0.84
#